data_AF-A0A844AUG5-F1
#
_entry.id   AF-A0A844AUG5-F1
#
_cell.length_a   1.000
_cell.length_b   1.000
_cell.length_c   1.000
_cell.angle_alpha   90.00
_cell.angle_beta   90.00
_cell.angle_gamma   90.00
#
_symmetry.space_group_name_H-M   'P 1'
#
loop_
_entity.id
_entity.type
_entity.pdbx_description
1 polymer ?
#
loop_
_entity_poly.entity_id
_entity_poly.type
_entity_poly.pdbx_seq_one_letter_code
_entity_poly.pdbx_strand_id
1 'polypeptide(L)'
;MFWKKKQPTQDIGSPMLIAFRIENADSTLAVHLEPDQLGSPGEVGVMLADIARQMARALVQSGYDGTEAQAFNQIINILNAEANAPTQP
;
A
#
# COMPACT_ATOMS: atom_id res chain seq x y z
N MET A 1 -32.28 -20.54 27.55
CA MET A 1 -32.45 -19.44 26.57
C MET A 1 -31.06 -18.99 26.15
N PHE A 2 -30.56 -19.44 24.99
CA PHE A 2 -29.20 -19.16 24.54
C PHE A 2 -29.22 -18.00 23.55
N TRP A 3 -28.76 -16.82 23.97
CA TRP A 3 -28.57 -15.68 23.09
C TRP A 3 -27.17 -15.78 22.48
N LYS A 4 -27.09 -16.22 21.22
CA LYS A 4 -25.84 -16.09 20.45
C LYS A 4 -25.63 -14.59 20.18
N LYS A 5 -24.55 -14.02 20.72
CA LYS A 5 -24.02 -12.73 20.26
C LYS A 5 -23.85 -12.83 18.75
N LYS A 6 -24.53 -11.97 17.97
CA LYS A 6 -24.11 -11.71 16.59
C LYS A 6 -22.65 -11.31 16.68
N GLN A 7 -21.77 -12.08 16.06
CA GLN A 7 -20.42 -11.59 15.78
C GLN A 7 -20.60 -10.25 15.09
N PRO A 8 -19.91 -9.18 15.52
CA PRO A 8 -19.92 -7.96 14.75
C PRO A 8 -19.48 -8.35 13.35
N THR A 9 -20.38 -8.23 12.38
CA THR A 9 -20.03 -8.20 10.98
C THR A 9 -18.95 -7.14 10.89
N GLN A 10 -17.74 -7.57 10.57
CA GLN A 10 -16.61 -6.70 10.32
C GLN A 10 -17.12 -5.64 9.34
N ASP A 11 -17.36 -4.42 9.83
CA ASP A 11 -17.62 -3.29 8.97
C ASP A 11 -16.38 -3.19 8.10
N ILE A 12 -16.50 -3.58 6.84
CA ILE A 12 -15.55 -3.21 5.82
C ILE A 12 -15.81 -1.71 5.62
N GLY A 13 -15.36 -0.91 6.58
CA GLY A 13 -15.38 0.55 6.51
C GLY A 13 -14.45 0.92 5.37
N SER A 14 -15.06 1.12 4.21
CA SER A 14 -14.49 1.17 2.88
C SER A 14 -13.11 1.84 2.79
N PRO A 15 -12.08 1.12 2.33
CA PRO A 15 -10.98 1.77 1.63
C PRO A 15 -10.75 1.06 0.29
N MET A 16 -10.98 1.78 -0.80
CA MET A 16 -10.60 1.32 -2.13
C MET A 16 -9.51 2.25 -2.65
N LEU A 17 -8.26 1.95 -2.29
CA LEU A 17 -7.10 2.54 -2.95
C LEU A 17 -6.98 1.89 -4.33
N ILE A 18 -7.20 2.67 -5.38
CA ILE A 18 -6.96 2.24 -6.75
C ILE A 18 -5.76 3.01 -7.27
N ALA A 19 -4.68 2.28 -7.49
CA ALA A 19 -3.49 2.78 -8.15
C ALA A 19 -3.38 2.12 -9.53
N PHE A 20 -3.44 2.92 -10.58
CA PHE A 20 -3.22 2.45 -11.95
C PHE A 20 -1.89 2.97 -12.45
N ARG A 21 -1.09 2.08 -13.03
CA ARG A 21 0.05 2.51 -13.84
C ARG A 21 -0.50 3.06 -15.15
N ILE A 22 -0.21 4.32 -15.44
CA ILE A 22 -0.54 4.92 -16.73
C ILE A 22 0.69 4.76 -17.63
N GLU A 23 0.53 4.09 -18.78
CA GLU A 23 1.61 3.78 -19.72
C GLU A 23 2.10 4.98 -20.56
N ASN A 24 1.71 6.21 -20.20
CA ASN A 24 2.21 7.41 -20.85
C ASN A 24 3.73 7.53 -20.59
N ALA A 25 4.44 8.29 -21.45
CA ALA A 25 5.90 8.29 -21.59
C ALA A 25 6.73 8.42 -20.29
N ASP A 26 6.13 8.88 -19.19
CA ASP A 26 6.78 9.06 -17.89
C ASP A 26 6.45 7.96 -16.85
N SER A 27 5.71 6.90 -17.22
CA SER A 27 5.35 5.76 -16.34
C SER A 27 4.76 6.18 -14.99
N THR A 28 3.90 7.20 -14.96
CA THR A 28 3.35 7.73 -13.72
C THR A 28 2.25 6.84 -13.15
N LEU A 29 2.20 6.75 -11.82
CA LEU A 29 1.14 6.07 -11.08
C LEU A 29 0.02 7.07 -10.81
N ALA A 30 -1.18 6.84 -11.32
CA ALA A 30 -2.36 7.59 -10.91
C ALA A 30 -2.99 6.94 -9.69
N VAL A 31 -3.20 7.71 -8.64
CA VAL A 31 -3.82 7.26 -7.40
C VAL A 31 -5.08 8.08 -7.16
N HIS A 32 -6.21 7.39 -7.02
CA HIS A 32 -7.45 8.02 -6.56
C HIS A 32 -7.60 7.79 -5.06
N LEU A 33 -7.74 8.87 -4.29
CA LEU A 33 -7.97 8.85 -2.84
C LEU A 33 -9.17 9.72 -2.52
N GLU A 34 -10.15 9.16 -1.80
CA GLU A 34 -11.23 9.96 -1.23
C GLU A 34 -10.72 10.65 0.05
N PRO A 35 -10.76 12.00 0.15
CA PRO A 35 -10.17 12.72 1.28
C PRO A 35 -10.77 12.37 2.65
N ASP A 36 -12.04 11.95 2.69
CA ASP A 36 -12.73 11.51 3.90
C ASP A 36 -12.24 10.15 4.43
N GLN A 37 -11.49 9.40 3.60
CA GLN A 37 -10.85 8.14 3.97
C GLN A 37 -9.43 8.34 4.52
N LEU A 38 -8.86 9.53 4.34
CA LEU A 38 -7.55 9.89 4.88
C LEU A 38 -7.75 10.40 6.31
N GLY A 39 -7.69 9.49 7.30
CA GLY A 39 -7.84 9.82 8.71
C GLY A 39 -6.71 10.72 9.22
N SER A 40 -5.60 10.11 9.61
CA SER A 40 -4.40 10.81 10.09
C SER A 40 -3.15 10.45 9.27
N PRO A 41 -2.10 11.29 9.27
CA PRO A 41 -0.83 10.97 8.63
C PRO A 41 -0.24 9.63 9.09
N GLY A 42 -0.43 9.29 10.37
CA GLY A 42 0.03 8.01 10.93
C GLY A 42 -0.70 6.82 10.32
N GLU A 43 -2.03 6.88 10.19
CA GLU A 43 -2.84 5.82 9.58
C GLU A 43 -2.53 5.65 8.09
N VAL A 44 -2.37 6.75 7.36
CA VAL A 44 -1.97 6.72 5.94
C VAL A 44 -0.57 6.12 5.79
N GLY A 45 0.36 6.45 6.69
CA GLY A 45 1.69 5.85 6.71
C GLY A 45 1.66 4.33 6.92
N VAL A 46 0.80 3.84 7.83
CA VAL A 46 0.61 2.39 8.03
C VAL A 46 0.02 1.73 6.79
N MET A 47 -0.97 2.37 6.14
CA MET A 47 -1.54 1.87 4.89
C MET A 47 -0.48 1.71 3.79
N LEU A 48 0.40 2.70 3.62
CA LEU A 48 1.51 2.61 2.65
C LEU A 48 2.49 1.49 3.00
N ALA A 49 2.79 1.27 4.28
CA ALA A 49 3.64 0.17 4.72
C ALA A 49 3.01 -1.20 4.43
N ASP A 50 1.69 -1.34 4.60
CA ASP A 50 0.97 -2.58 4.27
C ASP A 50 0.96 -2.83 2.76
N ILE A 51 0.75 -1.80 1.93
CA ILE A 51 0.86 -1.90 0.46
C ILE A 51 2.28 -2.36 0.08
N ALA A 52 3.31 -1.73 0.61
CA ALA A 52 4.70 -2.10 0.34
C ALA A 52 5.00 -3.57 0.72
N ARG A 53 4.45 -4.05 1.84
CA ARG A 53 4.59 -5.45 2.26
C ARG A 53 3.89 -6.41 1.30
N GLN A 54 2.69 -6.07 0.83
CA GLN A 54 1.98 -6.89 -0.17
C GLN A 54 2.73 -6.92 -1.51
N MET A 55 3.30 -5.80 -1.93
CA MET A 55 4.15 -5.75 -3.14
C MET A 55 5.40 -6.61 -2.98
N ALA A 56 6.07 -6.57 -1.82
CA ALA A 56 7.22 -7.42 -1.53
C ALA A 56 6.87 -8.92 -1.64
N ARG A 57 5.71 -9.33 -1.11
CA ARG A 57 5.20 -10.71 -1.26
C ARG A 57 4.94 -11.06 -2.72
N ALA A 58 4.28 -10.17 -3.46
CA ALA A 58 3.97 -10.38 -4.87
C ALA A 58 5.25 -10.55 -5.72
N LEU A 59 6.31 -9.78 -5.42
CA LEU A 59 7.60 -9.90 -6.09
C LEU A 59 8.22 -11.30 -5.87
N VAL A 60 8.29 -11.76 -4.63
CA VAL A 60 8.82 -13.10 -4.33
C VAL A 60 7.97 -14.20 -4.99
N GLN A 61 6.64 -14.07 -4.95
CA GLN A 61 5.72 -15.00 -5.59
C GLN A 61 5.83 -15.00 -7.12
N SER A 62 6.26 -13.89 -7.72
CA SER A 62 6.48 -13.76 -9.17
C SER A 62 7.84 -14.31 -9.62
N GLY A 63 8.64 -14.87 -8.69
CA GLY A 63 9.92 -15.51 -9.01
C GLY A 63 11.10 -14.54 -9.06
N TYR A 64 10.97 -13.32 -8.51
CA TYR A 64 12.13 -12.45 -8.30
C TYR A 64 13.01 -13.01 -7.18
N ASP A 65 14.32 -13.02 -7.38
CA ASP A 65 15.28 -13.55 -6.41
C ASP A 65 15.28 -12.75 -5.10
N GLY A 66 15.22 -13.47 -3.97
CA GLY A 66 15.30 -12.91 -2.62
C GLY A 66 14.17 -13.32 -1.70
N THR A 67 14.18 -12.77 -0.49
CA THR A 67 13.14 -12.95 0.54
C THR A 67 12.19 -11.78 0.56
N GLU A 68 10.98 -11.96 1.13
CA GLU A 68 10.01 -10.88 1.33
C GLU A 68 10.64 -9.70 2.08
N ALA A 69 11.45 -9.99 3.11
CA ALA A 69 12.14 -8.97 3.88
C ALA A 69 13.15 -8.18 3.04
N GLN A 70 13.91 -8.83 2.16
CA GLN A 70 14.85 -8.16 1.27
C GLN A 70 14.10 -7.27 0.25
N ALA A 71 13.03 -7.78 -0.36
CA ALA A 71 12.21 -7.01 -1.29
C ALA A 71 11.55 -5.80 -0.60
N PHE A 72 10.99 -5.99 0.59
CA PHE A 72 10.40 -4.91 1.38
C PHE A 72 11.43 -3.83 1.72
N ASN A 73 12.63 -4.22 2.20
CA ASN A 73 13.69 -3.26 2.50
C ASN A 73 14.15 -2.48 1.27
N GLN A 74 14.22 -3.12 0.09
CA GLN A 74 14.52 -2.43 -1.16
C GLN A 74 13.45 -1.38 -1.50
N ILE A 75 12.16 -1.74 -1.37
CA ILE A 75 11.05 -0.80 -1.59
C ILE A 75 11.17 0.42 -0.66
N ILE A 76 11.43 0.19 0.64
CA ILE A 76 11.58 1.28 1.62
C ILE A 76 12.81 2.14 1.31
N ASN A 77 13.92 1.55 0.90
CA ASN A 77 15.12 2.30 0.53
C ASN A 77 14.86 3.23 -0.65
N ILE A 78 14.15 2.76 -1.69
CA ILE A 78 13.79 3.57 -2.85
C ILE A 78 12.81 4.67 -2.46
N LEU A 79 11.78 4.34 -1.68
CA LEU A 79 10.80 5.32 -1.21
C LEU A 79 11.47 6.44 -0.40
N ASN A 80 12.35 6.08 0.53
CA ASN A 80 13.10 7.06 1.32
C ASN A 80 14.05 7.88 0.45
N ALA A 81 14.68 7.30 -0.56
CA ALA A 81 15.55 8.04 -1.48
C ALA A 81 14.73 9.09 -2.27
N GLU A 82 13.60 8.70 -2.85
CA GLU A 82 12.71 9.61 -3.57
C GLU A 82 12.14 10.70 -2.66
N ALA A 83 11.72 10.36 -1.44
CA ALA A 83 11.19 11.33 -0.48
C ALA A 83 12.23 12.39 -0.05
N ASN A 84 13.52 12.01 0.01
CA ASN A 84 14.60 12.91 0.41
C ASN A 84 15.23 13.66 -0.77
N ALA A 85 15.17 13.11 -1.98
CA ALA A 85 15.71 13.69 -3.20
C ALA A 85 14.76 13.38 -4.38
N PRO A 86 13.65 14.13 -4.53
CA PRO A 86 12.66 13.86 -5.57
C PRO A 86 13.26 13.92 -6.96
N THR A 87 12.93 12.93 -7.78
CA THR A 87 13.37 12.85 -9.19
C THR A 87 12.47 13.66 -10.12
N GLN A 88 11.26 14.01 -9.66
CA GLN A 88 10.33 14.90 -10.34
C GLN A 88 9.89 16.04 -9.38
N PRO A 89 9.74 17.28 -9.90
CA PRO A 89 9.37 18.45 -9.10
C PRO A 89 7.90 18.47 -8.66
#